data_AF-A0A1V2PTV2-F1
#
_entry.id   AF-A0A1V2PTV2-F1
#
_cell.length_a   1.000
_cell.length_b   1.000
_cell.length_c   1.000
_cell.angle_alpha   90.00
_cell.angle_beta   90.00
_cell.angle_gamma   90.00
#
_symmetry.space_group_name_H-M   'P 1'
#
loop_
_entity.id
_entity.type
_entity.pdbx_description
1 polymer ?
#
loop_
_entity_poly.entity_id
_entity_poly.type
_entity_poly.pdbx_seq_one_letter_code
_entity_poly.pdbx_strand_id
1 'polypeptide(L)'
;MTLLTARPRTRAELYKALVGKDVSSEVAERVLGRLDQVGLIDDKAFAEMWVRSRHTYQGVGRKALSVELRRRGVDNDTVAEAVAAVDEEAEEERARLLVRKKLPSMRSADQQTKVRRLVGMLARKGYSQGLAYRVVKDELANVGDETDLLDTIE
;
A
#
# COMPACT_ATOMS: atom_id res chain seq x y z
N MET A 1 -7.80 -3.15 29.97
CA MET A 1 -8.24 -2.08 29.04
C MET A 1 -7.12 -1.47 28.19
N THR A 2 -5.83 -1.73 28.46
CA THR A 2 -4.68 -1.05 27.79
C THR A 2 -4.39 -1.46 26.33
N LEU A 3 -5.01 -2.53 25.81
CA LEU A 3 -4.72 -3.02 24.45
C LEU A 3 -5.37 -2.20 23.32
N LEU A 4 -6.46 -1.47 23.62
CA LEU A 4 -7.17 -0.63 22.65
C LEU A 4 -6.66 0.81 22.61
N THR A 5 -5.90 1.26 23.62
CA THR A 5 -5.49 2.66 23.77
C THR A 5 -4.15 3.01 23.09
N ALA A 6 -3.34 2.03 22.70
CA ALA A 6 -1.99 2.29 22.17
C ALA A 6 -1.93 2.39 20.63
N ARG A 7 -2.72 1.59 19.92
CA ARG A 7 -2.75 1.54 18.45
C ARG A 7 -4.03 0.82 17.98
N PRO A 8 -4.65 1.23 16.86
CA PRO A 8 -5.68 0.44 16.20
C PRO A 8 -5.19 -0.99 15.92
N ARG A 9 -6.03 -1.98 16.22
CA ARG A 9 -5.77 -3.41 16.01
C ARG A 9 -6.95 -4.03 15.30
N THR A 10 -6.68 -5.04 14.47
CA THR A 10 -7.75 -5.84 13.87
C THR A 10 -8.37 -6.79 14.90
N ARG A 11 -9.58 -7.26 14.63
CA ARG A 11 -10.22 -8.33 15.40
C ARG A 11 -9.31 -9.55 15.52
N ALA A 12 -8.67 -9.95 14.43
CA ALA A 12 -7.76 -11.10 14.41
C ALA A 12 -6.49 -10.90 15.26
N GLU A 13 -5.93 -9.69 15.29
CA GLU A 13 -4.80 -9.37 16.18
C GLU A 13 -5.21 -9.41 17.65
N LEU A 14 -6.41 -8.94 17.97
CA LEU A 14 -6.96 -8.99 19.32
C LEU A 14 -7.27 -10.43 19.77
N TYR A 15 -7.84 -11.24 18.87
CA TYR A 15 -8.07 -12.67 19.12
C TYR A 15 -6.76 -13.40 19.46
N LYS A 16 -5.73 -13.24 18.63
CA LYS A 16 -4.40 -13.81 18.89
C LYS A 16 -3.83 -13.36 20.23
N ALA A 17 -4.02 -12.09 20.59
CA ALA A 17 -3.55 -11.55 21.87
C ALA A 17 -4.32 -12.09 23.08
N LEU A 18 -5.61 -12.43 22.94
CA LEU A 18 -6.42 -13.05 24.00
C LEU A 18 -6.03 -14.52 24.19
N VAL A 19 -5.96 -15.29 23.11
CA VAL A 19 -5.56 -16.70 23.15
C VAL A 19 -4.13 -16.86 23.68
N GLY A 20 -3.21 -15.97 23.29
CA GLY A 20 -1.84 -15.95 23.83
C GLY A 20 -1.74 -15.60 25.32
N LYS A 21 -2.86 -15.27 25.97
CA LYS A 21 -2.99 -15.07 27.43
C LYS A 21 -3.84 -16.16 28.09
N ASP A 22 -3.93 -17.32 27.44
CA ASP A 22 -4.70 -18.48 27.91
C ASP A 22 -6.21 -18.24 28.08
N VAL A 23 -6.76 -17.22 27.39
CA VAL A 23 -8.20 -17.03 27.29
C VAL A 23 -8.76 -18.05 26.30
N SER A 24 -9.80 -18.79 26.71
CA SER A 24 -10.42 -19.79 25.83
C SER A 24 -11.02 -19.14 24.57
N SER A 25 -11.00 -19.87 23.45
CA SER A 25 -11.51 -19.38 22.17
C SER A 25 -12.95 -18.89 22.25
N GLU A 26 -13.82 -19.61 22.98
CA GLU A 26 -15.22 -19.25 23.16
C GLU A 26 -15.37 -17.90 23.90
N VAL A 27 -14.59 -17.69 24.96
CA VAL A 27 -14.61 -16.43 25.72
C VAL A 27 -14.04 -15.29 24.86
N ALA A 28 -12.96 -15.54 24.13
CA ALA A 28 -12.37 -14.57 23.23
C ALA A 28 -13.37 -14.10 22.16
N GLU A 29 -14.05 -15.03 21.47
CA GLU A 29 -15.06 -14.69 20.47
C GLU A 29 -16.23 -13.90 21.04
N ARG A 30 -16.70 -14.28 22.25
CA ARG A 30 -17.78 -13.56 22.93
C ARG A 30 -17.38 -12.12 23.29
N VAL A 31 -16.17 -11.93 23.81
CA VAL A 31 -15.64 -10.61 24.17
C VAL A 31 -15.47 -9.76 22.92
N LEU A 32 -14.83 -10.29 21.86
CA LEU A 32 -14.62 -9.56 20.61
C LEU A 32 -15.93 -9.22 19.93
N GLY A 33 -16.90 -10.14 19.92
CA GLY A 33 -18.25 -9.87 19.42
C GLY A 33 -18.93 -8.73 20.17
N ARG A 34 -18.76 -8.64 21.49
CA ARG A 34 -19.31 -7.52 22.27
C ARG A 34 -18.59 -6.21 21.95
N LEU A 35 -17.27 -6.22 21.79
CA LEU A 35 -16.48 -5.03 21.45
C LEU A 35 -16.82 -4.50 20.06
N ASP A 36 -17.04 -5.39 19.09
CA ASP A 36 -17.49 -5.10 17.75
C ASP A 36 -18.88 -4.44 17.75
N GLN A 37 -19.85 -5.02 18.47
CA GLN A 37 -21.20 -4.46 18.62
C GLN A 37 -21.25 -3.05 19.19
N VAL A 38 -20.29 -2.68 20.04
CA VAL A 38 -20.20 -1.33 20.63
C VAL A 38 -19.23 -0.41 19.87
N GLY A 39 -18.73 -0.83 18.71
CA GLY A 39 -17.86 -0.04 17.84
C GLY A 39 -16.44 0.17 18.35
N LEU A 40 -15.98 -0.66 19.31
CA LEU A 40 -14.61 -0.60 19.83
C LEU A 40 -13.61 -1.37 18.95
N ILE A 41 -14.09 -2.27 18.11
CA ILE A 41 -13.32 -2.95 17.07
C ILE A 41 -14.04 -2.68 15.75
N ASP A 42 -13.30 -2.19 14.76
CA ASP A 42 -13.82 -1.93 13.43
C ASP A 42 -12.72 -2.21 12.41
N ASP A 43 -12.78 -3.41 11.81
CA ASP A 43 -11.81 -3.85 10.81
C ASP A 43 -11.93 -3.05 9.50
N LYS A 44 -13.11 -2.49 9.21
CA LYS A 44 -13.35 -1.63 8.04
C LYS A 44 -12.66 -0.28 8.23
N ALA A 45 -12.93 0.41 9.32
CA ALA A 45 -12.25 1.66 9.66
C ALA A 45 -10.73 1.47 9.76
N PHE A 46 -10.29 0.32 10.32
CA PHE A 46 -8.88 -0.05 10.33
C PHE A 46 -8.31 -0.15 8.90
N ALA A 47 -8.99 -0.87 8.01
CA ALA A 47 -8.52 -1.11 6.65
C ALA A 47 -8.45 0.18 5.82
N GLU A 48 -9.46 1.04 5.92
CA GLU A 48 -9.49 2.35 5.25
C GLU A 48 -8.33 3.25 5.70
N MET A 49 -8.12 3.36 7.02
CA MET A 49 -7.01 4.12 7.58
C MET A 49 -5.66 3.55 7.12
N TRP A 50 -5.53 2.22 7.11
CA TRP A 50 -4.32 1.52 6.70
C TRP A 50 -3.98 1.82 5.23
N VAL A 51 -4.95 1.65 4.33
CA VAL A 51 -4.80 1.93 2.90
C VAL A 51 -4.39 3.38 2.68
N ARG A 52 -5.14 4.33 3.25
CA ARG A 52 -4.88 5.77 3.10
C ARG A 52 -3.46 6.14 3.53
N SER A 53 -3.05 5.67 4.72
CA SER A 53 -1.72 5.97 5.28
C SER A 53 -0.59 5.38 4.42
N ARG A 54 -0.68 4.09 4.08
CA ARG A 54 0.35 3.37 3.33
C ARG A 54 0.46 3.85 1.88
N HIS A 55 -0.67 4.12 1.23
CA HIS A 55 -0.67 4.66 -0.14
C HIS A 55 -0.04 6.05 -0.18
N THR A 56 -0.53 6.97 0.68
CA THR A 56 -0.10 8.37 0.69
C THR A 56 1.38 8.51 1.08
N TYR A 57 1.76 7.98 2.25
CA TYR A 57 3.07 8.26 2.82
C TYR A 57 4.16 7.29 2.34
N GLN A 58 3.80 6.04 2.00
CA GLN A 58 4.76 5.02 1.60
C GLN A 58 4.67 4.64 0.12
N GLY A 59 3.63 5.08 -0.61
CA GLY A 59 3.45 4.78 -2.02
C GLY A 59 3.29 3.28 -2.29
N VAL A 60 2.63 2.56 -1.39
CA VAL A 60 2.33 1.13 -1.55
C VAL A 60 1.12 0.99 -2.47
N GLY A 61 1.23 0.16 -3.51
CA GLY A 61 0.17 -0.11 -4.49
C GLY A 61 -0.89 -1.10 -3.97
N ARG A 62 -2.02 -1.15 -4.66
CA ARG A 62 -3.24 -1.85 -4.26
C ARG A 62 -3.00 -3.33 -3.94
N LYS A 63 -2.22 -4.04 -4.77
CA LYS A 63 -1.93 -5.47 -4.56
C LYS A 63 -1.18 -5.73 -3.26
N ALA A 64 -0.19 -4.91 -2.93
CA ALA A 64 0.56 -5.06 -1.69
C ALA A 64 -0.31 -4.71 -0.47
N LEU A 65 -1.14 -3.67 -0.57
CA LEU A 65 -2.10 -3.32 0.48
C LEU A 65 -3.05 -4.47 0.79
N SER A 66 -3.63 -5.11 -0.24
CA SER A 66 -4.49 -6.28 -0.04
C SER A 66 -3.77 -7.42 0.68
N VAL A 67 -2.52 -7.70 0.34
CA VAL A 67 -1.71 -8.74 1.00
C VAL A 67 -1.42 -8.38 2.46
N GLU A 68 -1.10 -7.12 2.74
CA GLU A 68 -0.85 -6.65 4.11
C GLU A 68 -2.10 -6.76 5.00
N LEU A 69 -3.27 -6.34 4.50
CA LEU A 69 -4.54 -6.42 5.23
C LEU A 69 -4.95 -7.87 5.51
N ARG A 70 -4.85 -8.77 4.51
CA ARG A 70 -5.13 -10.20 4.71
C ARG A 70 -4.19 -10.83 5.73
N ARG A 71 -2.90 -10.47 5.73
CA ARG A 71 -1.93 -10.94 6.74
C ARG A 71 -2.28 -10.46 8.16
N ARG A 72 -2.97 -9.32 8.27
CA ARG A 72 -3.51 -8.79 9.53
C ARG A 72 -4.84 -9.41 9.92
N GLY A 73 -5.39 -10.31 9.10
CA GLY A 73 -6.62 -11.03 9.36
C GLY A 73 -7.89 -10.23 9.08
N VAL A 74 -7.80 -9.15 8.29
CA VAL A 74 -8.98 -8.49 7.72
C VAL A 74 -9.61 -9.41 6.67
N ASP A 75 -10.93 -9.54 6.68
CA ASP A 75 -11.66 -10.39 5.75
C ASP A 75 -11.58 -9.87 4.31
N ASN A 76 -11.87 -10.75 3.34
CA ASN A 76 -11.66 -10.46 1.92
C ASN A 76 -12.56 -9.33 1.38
N ASP A 77 -13.79 -9.20 1.89
CA ASP A 77 -14.74 -8.21 1.40
C ASP A 77 -14.32 -6.82 1.89
N THR A 78 -13.97 -6.70 3.18
CA THR A 78 -13.40 -5.47 3.75
C THR A 78 -12.09 -5.09 3.07
N VAL A 79 -11.23 -6.06 2.74
CA VAL A 79 -9.99 -5.79 1.97
C VAL A 79 -10.31 -5.24 0.58
N ALA A 80 -11.27 -5.84 -0.12
CA ALA A 80 -11.65 -5.42 -1.47
C ALA A 80 -12.23 -4.00 -1.46
N GLU A 81 -13.12 -3.71 -0.51
CA GLU A 81 -13.72 -2.37 -0.34
C GLU A 81 -12.65 -1.33 -0.02
N ALA A 82 -11.79 -1.57 0.98
CA ALA A 82 -10.78 -0.60 1.39
C ALA A 82 -9.77 -0.29 0.28
N VAL A 83 -9.38 -1.28 -0.52
CA VAL A 83 -8.43 -1.10 -1.62
C VAL A 83 -9.08 -0.51 -2.87
N ALA A 84 -10.42 -0.60 -3.01
CA ALA A 84 -11.17 0.08 -4.06
C ALA A 84 -11.23 1.60 -3.86
N ALA A 85 -11.03 2.10 -2.64
CA ALA A 85 -10.92 3.54 -2.35
C ALA A 85 -9.67 4.19 -2.99
N VAL A 86 -8.72 3.39 -3.47
CA VAL A 86 -7.64 3.85 -4.36
C VAL A 86 -8.08 3.51 -5.78
N ASP A 87 -8.55 4.51 -6.52
CA ASP A 87 -8.87 4.36 -7.93
C ASP A 87 -7.60 4.18 -8.79
N GLU A 88 -7.80 3.82 -10.05
CA GLU A 88 -6.71 3.52 -10.99
C GLU A 88 -5.85 4.76 -11.29
N GLU A 89 -6.47 5.93 -11.35
CA GLU A 89 -5.81 7.20 -11.64
C GLU A 89 -4.90 7.64 -10.48
N ALA A 90 -5.37 7.52 -9.24
CA ALA A 90 -4.60 7.80 -8.04
C ALA A 90 -3.44 6.80 -7.88
N GLU A 91 -3.65 5.52 -8.19
CA GLU A 91 -2.59 4.51 -8.18
C GLU A 91 -1.52 4.83 -9.24
N GLU A 92 -1.93 5.18 -10.46
CA GLU A 92 -1.03 5.55 -11.54
C GLU A 92 -0.22 6.81 -11.22
N GLU A 93 -0.88 7.88 -10.77
CA GLU A 93 -0.20 9.12 -10.41
C GLU A 93 0.78 8.90 -9.26
N ARG A 94 0.42 8.05 -8.28
CA ARG A 94 1.36 7.69 -7.21
C ARG A 94 2.59 6.97 -7.74
N ALA A 95 2.42 6.07 -8.72
CA ALA A 95 3.53 5.40 -9.38
C ALA A 95 4.43 6.40 -10.13
N ARG A 96 3.84 7.36 -10.86
CA ARG A 96 4.57 8.44 -11.57
C ARG A 96 5.41 9.27 -10.61
N LEU A 97 4.83 9.72 -9.50
CA LEU A 97 5.54 10.47 -8.46
C LEU A 97 6.74 9.71 -7.89
N LEU A 98 6.60 8.40 -7.68
CA LEU A 98 7.72 7.56 -7.21
C LEU A 98 8.85 7.46 -8.24
N VAL A 99 8.51 7.35 -9.52
CA VAL A 99 9.49 7.30 -10.61
C VAL A 99 10.20 8.64 -10.76
N ARG A 100 9.46 9.75 -10.87
CA ARG A 100 10.00 11.12 -10.93
C ARG A 100 10.94 11.41 -9.77
N LYS A 101 10.57 11.02 -8.55
CA LYS A 101 11.41 11.18 -7.37
C LYS A 101 12.72 10.38 -7.44
N LYS A 102 12.72 9.21 -8.09
CA LYS A 102 13.90 8.33 -8.14
C LYS A 102 14.82 8.63 -9.32
N LEU A 103 14.30 9.10 -10.44
CA LEU A 103 15.04 9.37 -11.67
C LEU A 103 16.33 10.18 -11.46
N PRO A 104 16.36 11.27 -10.66
CA PRO A 104 17.58 12.03 -10.42
C PRO A 104 18.73 11.21 -9.81
N SER A 105 18.43 10.14 -9.07
CA SER A 105 19.46 9.28 -8.48
C SER A 105 20.03 8.25 -9.47
N MET A 106 19.67 8.33 -10.75
CA MET A 106 20.05 7.37 -11.80
C MET A 106 20.60 8.05 -13.05
N ARG A 107 21.06 9.31 -12.98
CA ARG A 107 21.56 10.08 -14.14
C ARG A 107 22.63 9.33 -14.94
N SER A 108 23.59 8.69 -14.25
CA SER A 108 24.69 7.95 -14.88
C SER A 108 24.34 6.53 -15.35
N ALA A 109 23.13 6.04 -15.09
CA ALA A 109 22.72 4.72 -15.52
C ALA A 109 22.20 4.74 -16.97
N ASP A 110 22.49 3.66 -17.71
CA ASP A 110 21.91 3.43 -19.02
C ASP A 110 20.38 3.19 -18.93
N GLN A 111 19.69 3.32 -20.07
CA GLN A 111 18.25 3.21 -20.15
C GLN A 111 17.72 1.86 -19.67
N GLN A 112 18.38 0.75 -20.03
CA GLN A 112 17.98 -0.59 -19.64
C GLN A 112 18.09 -0.78 -18.12
N THR A 113 19.16 -0.25 -17.51
CA THR A 113 19.34 -0.26 -16.06
C THR A 113 18.29 0.60 -15.35
N LYS A 114 17.95 1.79 -15.87
CA LYS A 114 16.88 2.64 -15.34
C LYS A 114 15.55 1.89 -15.33
N VAL A 115 15.14 1.33 -16.47
CA VAL A 115 13.89 0.55 -16.61
C VAL A 115 13.85 -0.58 -15.59
N ARG A 116 14.86 -1.45 -15.57
CA ARG A 116 14.93 -2.61 -14.67
C ARG A 116 14.81 -2.20 -13.19
N ARG A 117 15.54 -1.15 -12.77
CA ARG A 117 15.55 -0.71 -11.37
C ARG A 117 14.24 -0.07 -10.94
N LEU A 118 13.64 0.75 -11.81
CA LEU A 118 12.38 1.45 -11.53
C LEU A 118 11.18 0.49 -11.55
N VAL A 119 11.08 -0.38 -12.55
CA VAL A 119 10.05 -1.43 -12.60
C VAL A 119 10.18 -2.34 -11.38
N GLY A 120 11.40 -2.77 -11.04
CA GLY A 120 11.63 -3.60 -9.86
C GLY A 120 11.25 -2.89 -8.55
N MET A 121 11.42 -1.58 -8.45
CA MET A 121 10.99 -0.79 -7.30
C MET A 121 9.46 -0.78 -7.17
N LEU A 122 8.74 -0.49 -8.26
CA LEU A 122 7.28 -0.47 -8.28
C LEU A 122 6.70 -1.87 -8.01
N ALA A 123 7.30 -2.93 -8.57
CA ALA A 123 6.90 -4.30 -8.28
C ALA A 123 7.00 -4.65 -6.78
N ARG A 124 8.10 -4.26 -6.11
CA ARG A 124 8.24 -4.43 -4.65
C ARG A 124 7.25 -3.60 -3.84
N LYS A 125 6.76 -2.49 -4.40
CA LYS A 125 5.70 -1.68 -3.81
C LYS A 125 4.29 -2.19 -4.10
N GLY A 126 4.14 -3.22 -4.93
CA GLY A 126 2.86 -3.85 -5.21
C GLY A 126 2.09 -3.28 -6.40
N TYR A 127 2.72 -2.49 -7.27
CA TYR A 127 2.11 -2.08 -8.52
C TYR A 127 2.09 -3.26 -9.51
N SER A 128 1.06 -3.34 -10.35
CA SER A 128 0.98 -4.37 -11.39
C SER A 128 2.14 -4.21 -12.38
N GLN A 129 2.59 -5.33 -12.98
CA GLN A 129 3.69 -5.30 -13.94
C GLN A 129 3.38 -4.40 -15.14
N GLY A 130 2.14 -4.44 -15.64
CA GLY A 130 1.70 -3.62 -16.75
C GLY A 130 1.75 -2.12 -16.43
N LEU A 131 1.21 -1.71 -15.28
CA LEU A 131 1.26 -0.32 -14.82
C LEU A 131 2.70 0.14 -14.60
N ALA A 132 3.50 -0.67 -13.91
CA ALA A 132 4.89 -0.35 -13.60
C ALA A 132 5.73 -0.13 -14.86
N TYR A 133 5.58 -1.01 -15.86
CA TYR A 133 6.31 -0.88 -17.12
C TYR A 133 5.88 0.36 -17.90
N ARG A 134 4.56 0.58 -18.03
CA ARG A 134 3.99 1.73 -18.74
C ARG A 134 4.47 3.06 -18.15
N VAL A 135 4.25 3.26 -16.85
CA VAL A 135 4.65 4.48 -16.15
C VAL A 135 6.14 4.75 -16.28
N VAL A 136 6.98 3.72 -16.13
CA VAL A 136 8.44 3.89 -16.25
C VAL A 136 8.84 4.27 -17.67
N LYS A 137 8.23 3.66 -18.69
CA LYS A 137 8.51 3.99 -20.09
C LYS A 137 8.10 5.42 -20.42
N ASP A 138 6.89 5.83 -20.00
CA ASP A 138 6.37 7.17 -20.23
C ASP A 138 7.26 8.24 -19.58
N GLU A 139 7.61 8.06 -18.30
CA GLU A 139 8.43 9.05 -17.58
C GLU A 139 9.87 9.13 -18.10
N LEU A 140 10.42 8.03 -18.64
CA LEU A 140 11.74 8.05 -19.28
C LEU A 140 11.72 8.72 -20.65
N ALA A 141 10.62 8.60 -21.41
CA ALA A 141 10.45 9.31 -22.67
C ALA A 141 10.36 10.82 -22.42
N ASN A 142 9.53 11.25 -21.45
CA ASN A 142 9.39 12.66 -21.09
C ASN A 142 10.73 13.33 -20.70
N VAL A 143 11.59 12.62 -19.96
CA VAL A 143 12.92 13.14 -19.60
C VAL A 143 13.86 13.22 -20.81
N GLY A 144 13.75 12.28 -21.76
CA GLY A 144 14.49 12.33 -23.01
C GLY A 144 14.10 13.56 -23.83
N ASP A 145 12.80 13.75 -24.04
CA ASP A 145 12.25 14.88 -24.79
C ASP A 145 12.64 16.24 -24.14
N GLU A 146 12.60 16.35 -22.82
CA GLU A 146 13.01 17.56 -22.10
C GLU A 146 14.52 17.86 -22.24
N THR A 147 15.35 16.81 -22.28
CA THR A 147 16.81 16.98 -22.47
C THR A 147 17.10 17.44 -23.91
N ASP A 148 16.48 16.82 -24.89
CA ASP A 148 16.65 17.15 -26.32
C ASP A 148 16.18 18.59 -26.62
N LEU A 149 15.12 19.07 -25.97
CA LEU A 149 14.62 20.45 -26.08
C LEU A 149 15.59 21.48 -25.49
N LEU A 150 16.24 21.17 -24.37
CA LEU A 150 17.22 22.08 -23.74
C LEU A 150 18.50 22.16 -24.58
N ASP A 151 18.95 21.04 -25.15
CA ASP A 151 20.14 20.98 -26.02
C ASP A 151 19.93 21.72 -27.37
N THR A 152 18.69 21.95 -27.78
CA THR A 152 18.36 22.68 -29.04
C THR A 152 18.34 24.21 -28.87
N ILE A 153 18.42 24.72 -27.64
CA ILE A 153 18.31 26.16 -27.32
C ILE A 153 19.69 26.83 -27.07
N GLU A 154 20.78 26.05 -27.00
CA GLU A 154 22.19 26.54 -26.99
C GLU A 154 22.78 26.72 -28.40
#